data_AF-A0A200QUM0-F1
#
_entry.id   AF-A0A200QUM0-F1
#
_cell.length_a   1.000
_cell.length_b   1.000
_cell.length_c   1.000
_cell.angle_alpha   90.00
_cell.angle_beta   90.00
_cell.angle_gamma   90.00
#
_symmetry.space_group_name_H-M   'P 1'
#
loop_
_entity.id
_entity.type
_entity.pdbx_description
1 polymer ?
#
loop_
_entity_poly.entity_id
_entity_poly.type
_entity_poly.pdbx_seq_one_letter_code
_entity_poly.pdbx_strand_id
1 'polypeptide(L)'
;MWKINGFPYKHAVACIIGTGQDVYKFCEKFFFIESFRSSYSVPIELVIMDERFDEVPDDPQIVPPIAKPGPGRPRKKRIESSRAKPKKQQKCGRCKKFGTHNLKTCKETI
;
A
#
# COMPACT_ATOMS: atom_id res chain seq x y z
N MET A 1 -19.76 -9.40 15.73
CA MET A 1 -19.36 -7.99 15.95
C MET A 1 -20.21 -7.13 15.03
N TRP A 2 -21.04 -6.23 15.54
CA TRP A 2 -22.06 -5.51 14.75
C TRP A 2 -21.66 -4.10 14.33
N LYS A 3 -20.54 -3.59 14.86
CA LYS A 3 -19.99 -2.24 14.64
C LYS A 3 -18.46 -2.28 14.50
N ILE A 4 -17.90 -1.48 13.58
CA ILE A 4 -16.46 -1.29 13.37
C ILE A 4 -16.15 0.21 13.24
N ASN A 5 -15.14 0.68 13.97
CA ASN A 5 -14.67 2.07 13.92
C ASN A 5 -15.80 3.10 14.00
N GLY A 6 -16.81 2.85 14.84
CA GLY A 6 -17.95 3.76 14.99
C GLY A 6 -19.11 3.59 14.01
N PHE A 7 -18.99 2.73 12.98
CA PHE A 7 -20.05 2.45 12.01
C PHE A 7 -20.63 1.04 12.12
N PRO A 8 -21.95 0.86 11.96
CA PRO A 8 -22.55 -0.46 11.86
C PRO A 8 -22.04 -1.20 10.61
N TYR A 9 -21.84 -2.52 10.73
CA TYR A 9 -21.50 -3.35 9.56
C TYR A 9 -22.68 -3.44 8.58
N LYS A 10 -22.40 -3.79 7.32
CA LYS A 10 -23.42 -3.97 6.27
C LYS A 10 -24.62 -4.84 6.69
N HIS A 11 -24.39 -5.91 7.45
CA HIS A 11 -25.46 -6.78 7.94
C HIS A 11 -26.28 -6.11 9.05
N ALA A 12 -25.65 -5.35 9.94
CA ALA A 12 -26.34 -4.58 10.97
C ALA A 12 -27.18 -3.45 10.35
N VAL A 13 -26.64 -2.75 9.34
CA VAL A 13 -27.39 -1.74 8.56
C VAL A 13 -28.66 -2.35 7.95
N ALA A 14 -28.53 -3.52 7.31
CA ALA A 14 -29.68 -4.21 6.72
C ALA A 14 -30.75 -4.58 7.79
N CYS A 15 -30.33 -5.07 8.96
CA CYS A 15 -31.24 -5.36 10.06
C CYS A 15 -31.93 -4.09 10.59
N ILE A 16 -31.20 -2.99 10.77
CA ILE A 16 -31.72 -1.70 11.26
C ILE A 16 -32.73 -1.10 10.29
N ILE A 17 -32.42 -1.13 8.99
CA ILE A 17 -33.36 -0.68 7.94
C ILE A 17 -34.59 -1.59 7.93
N GLY A 18 -34.39 -2.91 8.06
CA GLY A 18 -35.48 -3.89 8.10
C GLY A 18 -36.44 -3.71 9.29
N THR A 19 -35.98 -3.13 10.40
CA THR A 19 -36.83 -2.78 11.55
C THR A 19 -37.43 -1.37 11.45
N GLY A 20 -37.21 -0.66 10.33
CA GLY A 20 -37.73 0.70 10.12
C GLY A 20 -37.02 1.76 10.96
N GLN A 21 -35.85 1.45 11.51
CA GLN A 21 -35.09 2.37 12.32
C GLN A 21 -34.10 3.19 11.49
N ASP A 22 -33.79 4.37 11.99
CA ASP A 22 -32.79 5.25 11.39
C ASP A 22 -31.37 4.73 11.68
N VAL A 23 -30.63 4.42 10.63
CA VAL A 23 -29.25 3.91 10.68
C VAL A 23 -28.29 4.91 11.32
N TYR A 24 -28.51 6.22 11.13
CA TYR A 24 -27.60 7.24 11.65
C TYR A 24 -27.56 7.26 13.18
N LYS A 25 -28.63 6.85 13.87
CA LYS A 25 -28.67 6.72 15.33
C LYS A 25 -27.65 5.70 15.88
N PHE A 26 -27.16 4.80 15.03
CA PHE A 26 -26.20 3.76 15.38
C PHE A 26 -24.75 4.12 14.99
N CYS A 27 -24.55 5.26 14.33
CA CYS A 27 -23.23 5.82 14.03
C CYS A 27 -22.70 6.63 15.23
N GLU A 28 -21.39 6.60 15.43
CA GLU A 28 -20.76 7.48 16.43
C GLU A 28 -20.87 8.95 16.06
N LYS A 29 -21.04 9.80 17.09
CA LYS A 29 -21.16 11.25 16.95
C LYS A 29 -19.99 11.88 16.17
N PHE A 30 -18.80 11.31 16.29
CA PHE A 30 -17.60 11.78 15.60
C PHE A 30 -17.77 11.95 14.08
N PHE A 31 -18.64 11.15 13.45
CA PHE A 31 -18.88 11.19 12.01
C PHE A 31 -19.98 12.17 11.57
N PHE A 32 -20.53 12.95 12.49
CA PHE A 32 -21.54 13.96 12.20
C PHE A 32 -20.93 15.34 11.95
N ILE A 33 -21.65 16.14 11.16
CA ILE A 33 -21.22 17.48 10.75
C ILE A 33 -21.01 18.38 11.96
N GLU A 34 -21.82 18.23 13.01
CA GLU A 34 -21.67 18.96 14.26
C GLU A 34 -20.30 18.72 14.91
N SER A 35 -19.86 17.45 14.97
CA SER A 35 -18.55 17.10 15.51
C SER A 35 -17.40 17.58 14.62
N PHE A 36 -17.57 17.54 13.30
CA PHE A 36 -16.60 18.13 12.37
C PHE A 36 -16.46 19.64 12.59
N ARG A 37 -17.57 20.38 12.59
CA ARG A 37 -17.58 21.83 12.84
C ARG A 37 -16.99 22.20 14.20
N SER A 38 -17.32 21.44 15.24
CA SER A 38 -16.78 21.66 16.58
C SER A 38 -15.27 21.47 16.62
N SER A 39 -14.75 20.46 15.92
CA SER A 39 -13.31 20.17 15.89
C SER A 39 -12.49 21.27 15.23
N TYR A 40 -13.08 21.96 14.23
CA TYR A 40 -12.46 23.08 13.51
C TYR A 40 -13.00 24.45 13.94
N SER A 41 -13.68 24.53 15.09
CA SER A 41 -14.20 25.81 15.60
C SER A 41 -13.10 26.74 16.08
N VAL A 42 -11.95 26.18 16.46
CA VAL A 42 -10.76 26.90 16.88
C VAL A 42 -9.83 27.07 15.67
N PRO A 43 -9.24 28.26 15.45
CA PRO A 43 -8.25 28.46 14.40
C PRO A 43 -7.08 27.48 14.54
N ILE A 44 -6.66 26.88 13.43
CA ILE A 44 -5.43 26.09 13.39
C ILE A 44 -4.27 27.08 13.30
N GLU A 45 -3.52 27.19 14.40
CA GLU A 45 -2.29 27.98 14.40
C GLU A 45 -1.27 27.31 13.48
N LEU A 46 -0.73 28.10 12.54
CA LEU A 46 0.37 27.64 11.71
C LEU A 46 1.60 27.54 12.62
N VAL A 47 2.22 26.37 12.63
CA VAL A 47 3.56 26.25 13.19
C VAL A 47 4.49 27.00 12.24
N ILE A 48 4.98 28.15 12.67
CA ILE A 48 6.03 28.88 11.96
C ILE A 48 7.28 28.00 12.07
N MET A 49 7.60 27.30 10.98
CA MET A 49 8.87 26.62 10.84
C MET A 49 9.94 27.71 10.85
N ASP A 50 10.69 27.86 11.94
CA ASP A 50 11.96 28.56 11.90
C ASP A 50 12.81 27.85 10.83
N GLU A 51 13.30 28.58 9.83
CA GLU A 51 14.01 28.05 8.65
C GLU A 51 15.38 27.41 8.99
N ARG A 52 15.58 27.01 10.25
CA ARG A 52 16.67 26.14 10.66
C ARG A 52 16.27 24.70 10.41
N PHE A 53 16.23 24.33 9.14
CA PHE A 53 16.66 22.99 8.80
C PHE A 53 18.13 22.93 9.20
N ASP A 54 18.42 22.40 10.39
CA ASP A 54 19.77 21.97 10.72
C ASP A 54 20.26 21.16 9.53
N GLU A 55 21.39 21.58 8.95
CA GLU A 55 22.01 20.95 7.79
C GLU A 55 21.98 19.44 8.00
N VAL A 56 21.14 18.75 7.21
CA VAL A 56 21.02 17.30 7.30
C VAL A 56 22.42 16.75 7.10
N PRO A 57 23.02 16.08 8.11
CA PRO A 57 24.36 15.54 7.95
C PRO A 57 24.32 14.53 6.81
N ASP A 58 25.21 14.75 5.85
CA ASP A 58 25.57 13.92 4.69
C ASP A 58 24.59 12.75 4.44
N ASP A 59 23.71 12.95 3.47
CA ASP A 59 22.65 12.02 3.07
C ASP A 59 23.22 10.59 3.00
N PRO A 60 22.81 9.66 3.88
CA PRO A 60 23.45 8.35 3.93
C PRO A 60 23.25 7.68 2.57
N GLN A 61 24.35 7.33 1.90
CA GLN A 61 24.32 6.69 0.59
C GLN A 61 23.34 5.52 0.61
N ILE A 62 22.15 5.73 0.05
CA ILE A 62 21.07 4.75 0.05
C ILE A 62 21.49 3.63 -0.90
N VAL A 63 22.09 2.58 -0.33
CA VAL A 63 22.46 1.42 -1.12
C VAL A 63 21.18 0.68 -1.51
N PRO A 64 20.97 0.39 -2.81
CA PRO A 64 19.80 -0.34 -3.26
C PRO A 64 19.67 -1.69 -2.57
N PRO A 65 18.45 -2.13 -2.23
CA PRO A 65 18.24 -3.38 -1.53
C PRO A 65 18.73 -4.56 -2.36
N ILE A 66 19.44 -5.48 -1.70
CA ILE A 66 19.87 -6.75 -2.30
C ILE A 66 18.63 -7.52 -2.73
N ALA A 67 18.56 -7.89 -4.02
CA ALA A 67 17.46 -8.67 -4.56
C ALA A 67 17.45 -10.09 -3.94
N LYS A 68 16.61 -10.29 -2.91
CA LYS A 68 16.37 -11.62 -2.36
C LYS A 68 15.49 -12.44 -3.32
N PRO A 69 15.77 -13.73 -3.51
CA PRO A 69 14.84 -14.60 -4.22
C PRO A 69 13.49 -14.60 -3.48
N GLY A 70 12.39 -14.56 -4.24
CA GLY A 70 11.04 -14.62 -3.66
C GLY A 70 10.83 -15.90 -2.84
N PRO A 71 9.87 -15.89 -1.89
CA PRO A 71 9.58 -17.05 -1.05
C PRO A 71 9.24 -18.27 -1.90
N GLY A 72 9.87 -19.40 -1.59
CA GLY A 72 9.60 -20.68 -2.23
C GLY A 72 10.86 -21.47 -2.60
N ARG A 73 10.65 -22.70 -3.06
CA ARG A 73 11.71 -23.61 -3.47
C ARG A 73 12.43 -23.07 -4.72
N PRO A 74 13.78 -23.03 -4.75
CA PRO A 74 14.52 -22.77 -5.99
C PRO A 74 14.04 -23.68 -7.11
N ARG A 75 13.76 -23.12 -8.28
CA ARG A 75 13.34 -23.91 -9.43
C ARG A 75 14.47 -24.88 -9.77
N LYS A 76 14.18 -26.20 -9.75
CA LYS A 76 15.08 -27.19 -10.33
C LYS A 76 15.20 -26.90 -11.84
N LYS A 77 16.40 -27.06 -12.40
CA LYS A 77 16.59 -26.99 -13.85
C LYS A 77 15.74 -28.08 -14.49
N ARG A 78 14.68 -27.69 -15.21
CA ARG A 78 13.88 -28.60 -16.03
C ARG A 78 14.71 -28.96 -17.26
N ILE A 79 14.80 -30.24 -17.58
CA ILE A 79 15.31 -30.69 -18.88
C ILE A 79 14.25 -30.32 -19.93
N GLU A 80 14.62 -29.48 -20.90
CA GLU A 80 13.71 -29.05 -21.95
C GLU A 80 13.47 -30.20 -22.94
N SER A 81 12.24 -30.35 -23.44
CA SER A 81 11.92 -31.33 -24.48
C SER A 81 12.56 -30.91 -25.81
N SER A 82 12.86 -31.85 -26.70
CA SER A 82 13.44 -31.58 -28.03
C SER A 82 12.66 -30.56 -28.89
N ARG A 83 11.36 -30.37 -28.62
CA ARG A 83 10.48 -29.42 -29.33
C ARG A 83 10.26 -28.09 -28.59
N ALA A 84 11.04 -27.79 -27.54
CA ALA A 84 10.88 -26.55 -26.78
C ALA A 84 11.22 -25.33 -27.65
N LYS A 85 10.32 -24.35 -27.70
CA LYS A 85 10.59 -23.08 -28.38
C LYS A 85 11.60 -22.26 -27.56
N PRO A 86 12.54 -21.55 -28.22
CA PRO A 86 13.47 -20.68 -27.52
C PRO A 86 12.71 -19.59 -26.76
N LYS A 87 13.21 -19.25 -25.57
CA LYS A 87 12.64 -18.16 -24.76
C LYS A 87 12.84 -16.83 -25.49
N LYS A 88 11.75 -16.06 -25.64
CA LYS A 88 11.81 -14.72 -26.21
C LYS A 88 12.69 -13.82 -25.34
N GLN A 89 13.60 -13.10 -25.97
CA GLN A 89 14.33 -12.02 -25.31
C GLN A 89 13.41 -10.80 -25.15
N GLN A 90 13.52 -10.12 -24.01
CA GLN A 90 12.79 -8.89 -23.72
C GLN A 90 13.72 -7.92 -22.98
N LYS A 91 13.44 -6.62 -23.09
CA LYS A 91 14.15 -5.59 -22.34
C LYS A 91 13.69 -5.62 -20.89
N CYS A 92 14.61 -5.86 -19.97
CA CYS A 92 14.28 -5.89 -18.55
C CYS A 92 14.02 -4.48 -18.01
N GLY A 93 12.95 -4.30 -17.23
CA GLY A 93 12.64 -3.01 -16.60
C GLY A 93 13.66 -2.54 -15.56
N ARG A 94 14.38 -3.48 -14.91
CA ARG A 94 15.40 -3.21 -13.87
C ARG A 94 16.76 -2.92 -14.48
N CYS A 95 17.43 -3.93 -15.04
CA CYS A 95 18.79 -3.79 -15.57
C CYS A 95 18.88 -3.14 -16.96
N LYS A 96 17.73 -2.86 -17.61
CA LYS A 96 17.62 -2.31 -18.97
C LYS A 96 18.29 -3.14 -20.08
N LYS A 97 18.86 -4.32 -19.77
CA LYS A 97 19.46 -5.25 -20.74
C LYS A 97 18.40 -6.14 -21.39
N PHE A 98 18.68 -6.58 -22.62
CA PHE A 98 17.88 -7.63 -23.27
C PHE A 98 18.26 -8.99 -22.73
N GLY A 99 17.27 -9.79 -22.34
CA GLY A 99 17.48 -11.13 -21.82
C GLY A 99 16.19 -11.93 -21.72
N THR A 100 16.29 -13.16 -21.22
CA THR A 100 15.14 -14.05 -21.02
C THR A 100 14.40 -13.81 -19.71
N HIS A 101 14.73 -12.72 -19.01
CA HIS A 101 14.17 -12.32 -17.72
C HIS A 101 13.45 -10.97 -17.83
N ASN A 102 12.59 -10.68 -16.87
CA ASN A 102 11.82 -9.45 -16.78
C ASN A 102 12.04 -8.77 -15.42
N LEU A 103 11.40 -7.62 -15.18
CA LEU A 103 11.50 -6.86 -13.92
C LEU A 103 11.29 -7.73 -12.67
N LYS A 104 10.34 -8.67 -12.72
CA LYS A 104 9.98 -9.56 -11.58
C LYS A 104 10.98 -10.68 -11.33
N THR A 105 11.72 -11.10 -12.37
CA THR A 105 12.65 -12.24 -12.33
C THR A 105 14.11 -11.83 -12.43
N CYS A 106 14.38 -10.53 -12.57
CA CYS A 106 15.72 -9.95 -12.58
C CYS A 106 16.38 -10.15 -11.22
N LYS A 107 17.64 -10.60 -11.25
CA LYS A 107 18.48 -10.83 -10.06
C LYS A 107 19.54 -9.74 -9.88
N GLU A 108 19.66 -8.80 -10.80
CA GLU A 108 20.50 -7.62 -10.59
C GLU A 108 19.92 -6.81 -9.43
N THR A 109 20.81 -6.30 -8.58
CA THR A 109 20.48 -5.29 -7.58
C THR A 109 19.99 -4.04 -8.28
N ILE A 110 19.14 -3.26 -7.61
CA ILE A 110 18.85 -1.89 -8.07
C ILE A 110 20.14 -1.07 -7.99
#